data_AF-A0A2P2J1B1-F1
#
_entry.id   AF-A0A2P2J1B1-F1
#
_cell.length_a   1.000
_cell.length_b   1.000
_cell.length_c   1.000
_cell.angle_alpha   90.00
_cell.angle_beta   90.00
_cell.angle_gamma   90.00
#
_symmetry.space_group_name_H-M   'P 1'
#
loop_
_entity.id
_entity.type
_entity.pdbx_description
1 polymer ?
#
loop_
_entity_poly.entity_id
_entity_poly.type
_entity_poly.pdbx_seq_one_letter_code
_entity_poly.pdbx_strand_id
1 'polypeptide(L)'
;MPAVIGATEDLFQFILSEKGCRVRVFLLRDIIKAADVFLQEEIIGCILNEQSEARKAPQSEGHTMLVRVASGFQYLCEAVKLAPQMWIAMLLRMAMKPEVHRFGLDVISAILMHFGHRIPGTSWVLMSRLLHKLATNHRYNE
;
A
#
# COMPACT_ATOMS: atom_id res chain seq x y z
N MET A 1 -14.48 -13.64 -16.98
CA MET A 1 -13.92 -13.74 -15.61
C MET A 1 -12.72 -14.69 -15.54
N PRO A 2 -12.82 -15.99 -15.89
CA PRO A 2 -11.68 -16.92 -15.76
C PRO A 2 -10.43 -16.49 -16.51
N ALA A 3 -10.59 -15.92 -17.71
CA ALA A 3 -9.48 -15.41 -18.52
C ALA A 3 -8.71 -14.25 -17.84
N VAL A 4 -9.40 -13.35 -17.14
CA VAL A 4 -8.77 -12.22 -16.44
C VAL A 4 -7.96 -12.73 -15.25
N ILE A 5 -8.50 -13.69 -14.51
CA ILE A 5 -7.83 -14.30 -13.37
C ILE A 5 -6.60 -15.09 -13.85
N GLY A 6 -6.74 -15.87 -14.92
CA GLY A 6 -5.61 -16.58 -15.55
C GLY A 6 -4.50 -15.63 -16.00
N ALA A 7 -4.85 -14.55 -16.72
CA ALA A 7 -3.86 -13.55 -17.14
C ALA A 7 -3.20 -12.83 -15.94
N THR A 8 -3.94 -12.60 -14.86
CA THR A 8 -3.40 -12.01 -13.63
C THR A 8 -2.44 -12.97 -12.93
N GLU A 9 -2.79 -14.26 -12.88
CA GLU A 9 -1.92 -15.31 -12.34
C GLU A 9 -0.63 -15.42 -13.15
N ASP A 10 -0.72 -15.46 -14.48
CA ASP A 10 0.44 -15.51 -15.37
C ASP A 10 1.34 -14.30 -15.20
N LEU A 11 0.76 -13.10 -15.03
CA LEU A 11 1.50 -11.87 -14.76
C LEU A 11 2.25 -11.97 -13.42
N PHE A 12 1.61 -12.43 -12.35
CA PHE A 12 2.29 -12.60 -11.07
C PHE A 12 3.41 -13.64 -11.15
N GLN A 13 3.18 -14.75 -11.83
CA GLN A 13 4.22 -15.76 -12.05
C GLN A 13 5.40 -15.18 -12.83
N PHE A 14 5.15 -14.37 -13.86
CA PHE A 14 6.21 -13.69 -14.61
C PHE A 14 7.00 -12.74 -13.73
N ILE A 15 6.33 -11.87 -12.95
CA ILE A 15 6.98 -10.91 -12.04
C ILE A 15 7.87 -11.63 -11.02
N LEU A 16 7.43 -12.78 -10.51
CA LEU A 16 8.15 -13.56 -9.50
C LEU A 16 9.25 -14.45 -10.09
N SER A 17 9.21 -14.73 -11.39
CA SER A 17 10.27 -15.45 -12.09
C SER A 17 11.59 -14.66 -12.12
N GLU A 18 12.68 -15.34 -12.46
CA GLU A 18 13.98 -14.68 -12.67
C GLU A 18 13.94 -13.60 -13.75
N LYS A 19 13.16 -13.84 -14.82
CA LYS A 19 12.95 -12.90 -15.93
C LYS A 19 12.23 -11.61 -15.49
N GLY A 20 11.43 -11.70 -14.43
CA GLY A 20 10.70 -10.57 -13.84
C GLY A 20 11.55 -9.65 -12.97
N CYS A 21 12.84 -9.93 -12.78
CA CYS A 21 13.71 -9.17 -11.85
C CYS A 21 13.67 -7.65 -12.10
N ARG A 22 13.77 -7.21 -13.35
CA ARG A 22 13.70 -5.77 -13.68
C ARG A 22 12.35 -5.17 -13.29
N VAL A 23 11.25 -5.88 -13.54
CA VAL A 23 9.90 -5.43 -13.16
C VAL A 23 9.78 -5.30 -11.66
N ARG A 24 10.30 -6.25 -10.88
CA ARG A 24 10.31 -6.18 -9.42
C ARG A 24 11.03 -4.94 -8.89
N VAL A 25 12.17 -4.57 -9.49
CA VAL A 25 12.90 -3.35 -9.11
C VAL A 25 12.07 -2.09 -9.38
N PHE A 26 11.41 -2.00 -10.54
CA PHE A 26 10.54 -0.86 -10.85
C PHE A 26 9.32 -0.80 -9.92
N LEU A 27 8.67 -1.94 -9.67
CA LEU A 27 7.55 -2.03 -8.73
C LEU A 27 7.98 -1.59 -7.34
N LEU A 28 9.12 -2.06 -6.85
CA LEU A 28 9.65 -1.69 -5.54
C LEU A 28 9.88 -0.18 -5.45
N ARG A 29 10.50 0.41 -6.48
CA ARG A 29 10.73 1.85 -6.57
C ARG A 29 9.42 2.64 -6.50
N ASP A 30 8.40 2.20 -7.24
CA ASP A 30 7.12 2.91 -7.28
C ASP A 30 6.29 2.71 -6.00
N ILE A 31 6.39 1.54 -5.36
CA ILE A 31 5.82 1.30 -4.03
C ILE A 31 6.46 2.24 -3.00
N ILE A 32 7.78 2.37 -3.00
CA ILE A 32 8.48 3.26 -2.07
C ILE A 32 8.07 4.72 -2.29
N LYS A 33 7.98 5.19 -3.54
CA LYS A 33 7.48 6.54 -3.84
C LYS A 33 6.05 6.76 -3.35
N ALA A 34 5.16 5.79 -3.59
CA ALA A 34 3.78 5.86 -3.14
C ALA A 34 3.69 5.92 -1.61
N ALA A 35 4.48 5.09 -0.93
CA ALA A 35 4.57 5.11 0.52
C ALA A 35 5.14 6.45 1.05
N ASP A 36 6.14 7.03 0.37
CA ASP A 36 6.73 8.30 0.78
C ASP A 36 5.71 9.44 0.71
N VAL A 37 4.97 9.52 -0.39
CA VAL A 37 3.89 10.51 -0.56
C VAL A 37 2.77 10.28 0.44
N PHE A 38 2.38 9.03 0.69
CA PHE A 38 1.38 8.70 1.70
C PHE A 38 1.80 9.21 3.09
N LEU A 39 3.04 8.93 3.49
CA LEU A 39 3.57 9.36 4.78
C LEU A 39 3.64 10.89 4.86
N GLN A 40 4.09 11.56 3.80
CA GLN A 40 4.14 13.02 3.75
C GLN A 40 2.75 13.65 3.87
N GLU A 41 1.73 13.13 3.18
CA GLU A 41 0.35 13.61 3.31
C GLU A 41 -0.24 13.38 4.69
N GLU A 42 0.02 12.22 5.31
CA GLU A 42 -0.46 11.93 6.66
C GLU A 42 0.23 12.84 7.70
N ILE A 43 1.54 13.10 7.55
CA ILE A 43 2.30 14.04 8.40
C ILE A 43 1.77 15.47 8.20
N ILE A 44 1.60 15.92 6.96
CA ILE A 44 1.06 17.25 6.64
C ILE A 44 -0.36 17.39 7.18
N GLY A 45 -1.20 16.37 7.01
CA GLY A 45 -2.55 16.32 7.58
C GLY A 45 -2.55 16.41 9.10
N CYS A 46 -1.64 15.70 9.78
CA CYS A 46 -1.50 15.80 11.23
C CYS A 46 -1.02 17.18 11.71
N ILE A 47 -0.05 17.79 11.03
CA ILE A 47 0.47 19.13 11.40
C ILE A 47 -0.58 20.22 11.12
N LEU A 48 -1.26 20.16 9.97
CA LEU A 48 -2.27 21.15 9.59
C LEU A 48 -3.54 21.03 10.44
N ASN A 49 -3.95 19.81 10.81
CA ASN A 49 -5.11 19.59 11.68
C ASN A 49 -4.87 20.10 13.12
N GLU A 50 -3.62 20.36 13.51
CA GLU A 50 -3.29 21.08 14.76
C GLU A 50 -3.28 22.61 14.61
N GLN A 51 -3.20 23.14 13.38
CA GLN A 51 -2.98 24.57 13.16
C GLN A 51 -4.15 25.31 12.50
N SER A 52 -5.08 24.66 11.81
CA SER A 52 -6.19 25.35 11.14
C SER A 52 -7.29 24.41 10.66
N GLU A 53 -8.49 24.52 11.24
CA GLU A 53 -9.69 24.45 10.43
C GLU A 53 -9.59 25.56 9.36
N ALA A 54 -9.91 25.24 8.11
CA ALA A 54 -9.87 26.14 6.94
C ALA A 54 -8.51 26.37 6.25
N ARG A 55 -7.99 25.33 5.56
CA ARG A 55 -7.40 25.56 4.23
C ARG A 55 -7.51 24.33 3.34
N LYS A 56 -8.34 24.40 2.30
CA LYS A 56 -8.28 23.46 1.17
C LYS A 56 -6.89 23.58 0.55
N ALA A 57 -6.02 22.61 0.85
CA ALA A 57 -4.70 22.55 0.26
C ALA A 57 -4.82 22.29 -1.26
N PRO A 58 -3.93 22.86 -2.08
CA PRO A 58 -3.92 22.61 -3.52
C PRO A 58 -3.66 21.13 -3.79
N GLN A 59 -4.33 20.56 -4.79
CA GLN A 59 -4.09 19.19 -5.24
C GLN A 59 -2.62 19.04 -5.65
N SER A 60 -1.80 18.49 -4.76
CA SER A 60 -0.41 18.15 -5.04
C SER A 60 -0.36 16.95 -5.99
N GLU A 61 0.68 16.86 -6.82
CA GLU A 61 0.96 15.69 -7.67
C GLU A 61 0.98 14.38 -6.84
N GLY A 62 1.43 14.47 -5.59
CA GLY A 62 1.36 13.38 -4.63
C GLY A 62 -0.07 12.90 -4.34
N HIS A 63 -1.00 13.84 -4.15
CA HIS A 63 -2.39 13.53 -3.81
C HIS A 63 -3.09 12.83 -4.97
N THR A 64 -2.85 13.31 -6.19
CA THR A 64 -3.33 12.65 -7.41
C THR A 64 -2.79 11.23 -7.52
N MET A 65 -1.51 11.00 -7.17
CA MET A 65 -0.94 9.65 -7.16
C MET A 65 -1.63 8.74 -6.15
N LEU A 66 -1.90 9.21 -4.92
CA LEU A 66 -2.59 8.42 -3.90
C LEU A 66 -4.03 8.10 -4.29
N VAL A 67 -4.77 9.09 -4.81
CA VAL A 67 -6.12 8.87 -5.34
C VAL A 67 -6.11 7.78 -6.41
N ARG A 68 -5.15 7.82 -7.35
CA ARG A 68 -5.02 6.79 -8.38
C ARG A 68 -4.75 5.40 -7.79
N VAL A 69 -3.87 5.30 -6.78
CA VAL A 69 -3.59 4.03 -6.10
C VAL A 69 -4.84 3.52 -5.39
N ALA A 70 -5.52 4.37 -4.63
CA ALA A 70 -6.75 4.02 -3.91
C ALA A 70 -7.87 3.57 -4.86
N SER A 71 -8.10 4.30 -5.95
CA SER A 71 -9.07 3.92 -6.98
C SER A 71 -8.70 2.58 -7.63
N GLY A 72 -7.42 2.32 -7.89
CA GLY A 72 -6.95 1.03 -8.41
C GLY A 72 -7.31 -0.14 -7.49
N PHE A 73 -7.07 0.01 -6.18
CA PHE A 73 -7.48 -0.99 -5.18
C PHE A 73 -8.99 -1.15 -5.10
N GLN A 74 -9.75 -0.06 -5.18
CA GLN A 74 -11.21 -0.12 -5.18
C GLN A 74 -11.74 -0.95 -6.36
N TYR A 75 -11.24 -0.70 -7.58
CA TYR A 75 -11.63 -1.49 -8.75
C TYR A 75 -11.22 -2.95 -8.65
N LEU A 76 -10.04 -3.25 -8.08
CA LEU A 76 -9.63 -4.62 -7.81
C LEU A 76 -10.59 -5.30 -6.82
N CYS A 77 -10.96 -4.63 -5.73
CA CYS A 77 -11.92 -5.14 -4.76
C CYS A 77 -13.28 -5.45 -5.40
N GLU A 78 -13.79 -4.57 -6.25
CA GLU A 78 -15.03 -4.83 -7.00
C GLU A 78 -14.87 -6.01 -7.96
N ALA A 79 -13.74 -6.14 -8.66
CA ALA A 79 -13.46 -7.30 -9.50
C ALA A 79 -13.41 -8.61 -8.70
N VAL A 80 -12.87 -8.58 -7.49
CA VAL A 80 -12.83 -9.73 -6.57
C VAL A 80 -14.23 -10.12 -6.09
N LYS A 81 -15.07 -9.13 -5.72
CA LYS A 81 -16.45 -9.36 -5.28
C LYS A 81 -17.32 -10.05 -6.34
N LEU A 82 -17.04 -9.82 -7.62
CA LEU A 82 -17.78 -10.45 -8.72
C LEU A 82 -17.49 -11.95 -8.88
N ALA A 83 -16.34 -12.45 -8.44
CA ALA A 83 -15.96 -13.87 -8.59
C ALA A 83 -15.05 -14.36 -7.44
N PRO A 84 -15.47 -14.25 -6.18
CA PRO A 84 -14.58 -14.37 -5.02
C PRO A 84 -13.91 -15.75 -4.94
N GLN A 85 -14.64 -16.82 -5.27
CA GLN A 85 -14.10 -18.18 -5.20
C GLN A 85 -12.90 -18.39 -6.13
N MET A 86 -12.97 -17.85 -7.35
CA MET A 86 -11.86 -17.98 -8.31
C MET A 86 -10.67 -17.12 -7.93
N TRP A 87 -10.92 -15.89 -7.46
CA TRP A 87 -9.86 -14.99 -7.00
C TRP A 87 -9.15 -15.54 -5.75
N ILE A 88 -9.91 -16.02 -4.76
CA ILE A 88 -9.35 -16.62 -3.54
C ILE A 88 -8.53 -17.87 -3.89
N ALA A 89 -9.04 -18.75 -4.75
CA ALA A 89 -8.30 -19.94 -5.18
C ALA A 89 -6.99 -19.59 -5.89
N MET A 90 -6.99 -18.58 -6.76
CA MET A 90 -5.78 -18.08 -7.42
C MET A 90 -4.81 -17.47 -6.41
N LEU A 91 -5.29 -16.60 -5.52
CA LEU A 91 -4.46 -15.96 -4.48
C LEU A 91 -3.84 -16.99 -3.54
N LEU A 92 -4.59 -18.02 -3.16
CA LEU A 92 -4.10 -19.09 -2.30
C LEU A 92 -3.00 -19.89 -3.00
N ARG A 93 -3.19 -20.27 -4.27
CA ARG A 93 -2.14 -20.93 -5.08
C ARG A 93 -0.88 -20.09 -5.19
N MET A 94 -1.03 -18.77 -5.37
CA MET A 94 0.10 -17.85 -5.39
C MET A 94 0.78 -17.74 -4.02
N ALA A 95 0.00 -17.64 -2.94
CA ALA A 95 0.53 -17.54 -1.57
C ALA A 95 1.34 -18.76 -1.15
N MET A 96 1.09 -19.94 -1.70
CA MET A 96 1.88 -21.14 -1.42
C MET A 96 3.26 -21.15 -2.13
N LYS A 97 3.53 -20.17 -3.01
CA LYS A 97 4.80 -20.08 -3.73
C LYS A 97 5.84 -19.31 -2.92
N PRO A 98 7.03 -19.89 -2.66
CA PRO A 98 8.07 -19.25 -1.83
C PRO A 98 8.56 -17.92 -2.42
N GLU A 99 8.46 -17.74 -3.74
CA GLU A 99 8.83 -16.51 -4.43
C GLU A 99 7.95 -15.33 -4.00
N VAL A 100 6.66 -15.57 -3.71
CA VAL A 100 5.74 -14.53 -3.20
C VAL A 100 6.21 -14.05 -1.84
N HIS A 101 6.54 -14.97 -0.93
CA HIS A 101 7.02 -14.62 0.40
C HIS A 101 8.35 -13.88 0.35
N ARG A 102 9.30 -14.36 -0.47
CA ARG A 102 10.59 -13.71 -0.64
C ARG A 102 10.43 -12.28 -1.15
N PHE A 103 9.65 -12.09 -2.21
CA PHE A 103 9.42 -10.75 -2.74
C PHE A 103 8.64 -9.86 -1.76
N GLY A 104 7.66 -10.40 -1.05
CA GLY A 104 6.95 -9.68 0.01
C GLY A 104 7.89 -9.20 1.13
N LEU A 105 8.83 -10.04 1.56
CA LEU A 105 9.85 -9.68 2.53
C LEU A 105 10.83 -8.63 1.97
N ASP A 106 11.21 -8.72 0.70
CA ASP A 106 12.04 -7.71 0.03
C ASP A 106 11.33 -6.34 0.03
N VAL A 107 10.02 -6.32 -0.27
CA VAL A 107 9.19 -5.11 -0.23
C VAL A 107 9.13 -4.53 1.17
N ILE A 108 8.79 -5.35 2.18
CA ILE A 108 8.72 -4.91 3.59
C ILE A 108 10.08 -4.38 4.04
N SER A 109 11.16 -5.10 3.74
CA SER A 109 12.52 -4.72 4.13
C SER A 109 12.94 -3.40 3.48
N ALA A 110 12.64 -3.21 2.20
CA ALA A 110 12.96 -1.97 1.50
C ALA A 110 12.17 -0.77 2.04
N ILE A 111 10.89 -0.97 2.36
CA ILE A 111 10.05 0.05 3.02
C ILE A 111 10.64 0.39 4.40
N LEU A 112 10.92 -0.63 5.23
CA LEU A 112 11.50 -0.44 6.56
C LEU A 112 12.87 0.23 6.50
N MET A 113 13.71 -0.11 5.53
CA MET A 113 15.03 0.50 5.37
C MET A 113 14.93 1.94 4.87
N HIS A 114 14.01 2.21 3.93
CA HIS A 114 13.74 3.54 3.41
C HIS A 114 13.24 4.49 4.51
N PHE A 115 12.26 4.03 5.31
CA PHE A 115 11.72 4.83 6.39
C PHE A 115 12.62 4.81 7.63
N GLY A 116 13.23 3.69 7.99
CA GLY A 116 14.12 3.58 9.14
C GLY A 116 15.31 4.55 9.09
N HIS A 117 15.83 4.83 7.89
CA HIS A 117 16.85 5.86 7.69
C HIS A 117 16.30 7.30 7.70
N ARG A 118 15.01 7.47 7.36
CA ARG A 118 14.34 8.77 7.20
C ARG A 118 13.37 9.13 8.33
N ILE A 119 13.28 8.33 9.38
CA ILE A 119 12.51 8.56 10.59
C ILE A 119 13.47 9.12 11.66
N PRO A 120 13.68 10.45 11.74
CA PRO A 120 13.86 11.10 13.02
C PRO A 120 12.51 11.08 13.76
N GLY A 121 12.51 11.30 15.09
CA GLY A 121 11.40 11.02 16.02
C GLY A 121 9.98 11.55 15.72
N THR A 122 9.74 12.24 14.59
CA THR A 122 8.43 12.68 14.12
C THR A 122 7.50 11.54 13.73
N SER A 123 7.97 10.41 13.19
CA SER A 123 7.07 9.29 12.86
C SER A 123 6.65 8.47 14.08
N TRP A 124 7.46 8.46 15.15
CA TRP A 124 7.06 7.86 16.43
C TRP A 124 5.87 8.62 17.04
N VAL A 125 5.89 9.95 16.94
CA VAL A 125 4.76 10.81 17.32
C VAL A 125 3.54 10.50 16.44
N LEU A 126 3.72 10.27 15.14
CA LEU A 126 2.63 9.88 14.23
C LEU A 126 2.03 8.52 14.57
N MET A 127 2.85 7.49 14.76
CA MET A 127 2.40 6.15 15.15
C MET A 127 1.71 6.16 16.50
N SER A 128 2.24 6.93 17.46
CA SER A 128 1.59 7.16 18.76
C SER A 128 0.21 7.78 18.59
N ARG A 129 0.04 8.76 17.70
CA ARG A 129 -1.27 9.38 17.41
C ARG A 129 -2.24 8.44 16.69
N LEU A 130 -1.77 7.64 15.73
CA LEU A 130 -2.61 6.65 15.06
C LEU A 130 -3.09 5.57 16.05
N LEU A 131 -2.18 5.06 16.87
CA LEU A 131 -2.51 4.14 17.97
C LEU A 131 -3.47 4.77 18.97
N HIS A 132 -3.28 6.05 19.31
CA HIS A 132 -4.17 6.77 20.20
C HIS A 132 -5.58 6.92 19.59
N LYS A 133 -5.69 7.38 18.33
CA LYS A 133 -6.97 7.48 17.60
C LYS A 133 -7.68 6.13 17.50
N LEU A 134 -6.93 5.06 17.22
CA LEU A 134 -7.47 3.70 17.14
C LEU A 134 -8.01 3.23 18.51
N ALA A 135 -7.24 3.48 19.57
CA ALA A 135 -7.61 3.13 20.94
C ALA A 135 -8.76 3.98 21.50
N THR A 136 -8.90 5.24 21.07
CA THR A 136 -10.03 6.10 21.45
C THR A 136 -11.30 5.74 20.68
N ASN A 137 -11.20 5.40 19.39
CA ASN A 137 -12.35 4.94 18.61
C ASN A 137 -12.89 3.59 19.12
N HIS A 138 -12.01 2.71 19.60
CA HIS A 138 -12.46 1.46 20.22
C HIS A 138 -13.25 1.70 21.53
N ARG A 139 -12.92 2.75 22.29
CA ARG A 139 -13.60 3.09 23.55
C ARG A 139 -14.94 3.82 23.39
N TYR A 140 -15.26 4.32 22.21
CA TYR A 140 -16.52 5.03 21.91
C TYR A 140 -17.59 4.12 21.26
N ASN A 141 -17.22 2.89 20.89
CA ASN A 141 -18.11 1.88 20.30
C ASN A 141 -18.54 0.78 21.29
N GLU A 142 -18.27 0.97 22.58
CA GLU A 142 -18.84 0.21 23.71
C GLU A 142 -19.83 1.09 24.48
#